data_AF-A0A1Q2YKG1-F1
#
_entry.id   AF-A0A1Q2YKG1-F1
#
_cell.length_a   1.000
_cell.length_b   1.000
_cell.length_c   1.000
_cell.angle_alpha   90.00
_cell.angle_beta   90.00
_cell.angle_gamma   90.00
#
_symmetry.space_group_name_H-M   'P 1'
#
loop_
_entity.id
_entity.type
_entity.pdbx_description
1 polymer ?
#
loop_
_entity_poly.entity_id
_entity_poly.type
_entity_poly.pdbx_seq_one_letter_code
_entity_poly.pdbx_strand_id
1 'polypeptide(L)'
;MSHIWCHINTKTRTPVNAVWMNWFIGACLDLLMFGGVAIDAIFSLGAIGSFISFTFPTLLRITYARNTFVPGPWNMGKWTYFCGWYAVGFVLLMIPILNFPQFRGKNLTPQLMNWTCLVYYGAMFLALAWYFIYAHKIFKGPKSNITDSVIPNYEEIEEQVEPVEKIAEQETEAKTTGHVSLNSVDATSSDNLSKKNSEFIKKEEV
;
A
#
# COMPACT_ATOMS: atom_id res chain seq x y z
N MET A 1 2.63 -28.99 4.47
CA MET A 1 1.75 -28.45 3.40
C MET A 1 2.10 -27.01 2.97
N SER A 2 2.67 -26.13 3.81
CA SER A 2 3.00 -24.73 3.42
C SER A 2 4.03 -24.60 2.29
N HIS A 3 4.95 -25.56 2.13
CA HIS A 3 6.03 -25.49 1.15
C HIS A 3 5.55 -25.52 -0.32
N ILE A 4 4.37 -26.09 -0.60
CA ILE A 4 3.84 -26.21 -1.97
C ILE A 4 3.09 -24.92 -2.38
N TRP A 5 2.55 -24.18 -1.41
CA TRP A 5 1.64 -23.05 -1.64
C TRP A 5 2.39 -21.71 -1.54
N CYS A 6 3.41 -21.66 -0.68
CA CYS A 6 4.33 -20.53 -0.55
C CYS A 6 5.59 -20.68 -1.43
N HIS A 7 5.55 -21.54 -2.45
CA HIS A 7 6.68 -21.68 -3.37
C HIS A 7 6.73 -20.47 -4.31
N ILE A 8 7.72 -19.61 -4.09
CA ILE A 8 7.95 -18.40 -4.89
C ILE A 8 8.76 -18.82 -6.12
N ASN A 9 8.24 -18.52 -7.31
CA ASN A 9 8.99 -18.78 -8.55
C ASN A 9 10.18 -17.80 -8.66
N THR A 10 11.39 -18.30 -8.86
CA THR A 10 12.63 -17.53 -8.89
C THR A 10 12.64 -16.47 -10.01
N LYS A 11 11.92 -16.69 -11.12
CA LYS A 11 11.93 -15.79 -12.28
C LYS A 11 11.03 -14.56 -12.09
N THR A 12 9.82 -14.77 -11.60
CA THR A 12 8.79 -13.72 -11.43
C THR A 12 8.69 -13.22 -9.99
N ARG A 13 9.36 -13.87 -9.03
CA ARG A 13 9.28 -13.58 -7.58
C ARG A 13 7.84 -13.54 -7.03
N THR A 14 6.89 -14.16 -7.72
CA THR A 14 5.49 -14.25 -7.30
C THR A 14 5.09 -15.71 -7.01
N PRO A 15 4.18 -15.94 -6.05
CA PRO A 15 3.69 -17.27 -5.73
C PRO A 15 2.63 -17.72 -6.77
N VAL A 16 3.07 -18.25 -7.91
CA VAL A 16 2.20 -18.61 -9.05
C VAL A 16 1.15 -19.68 -8.70
N ASN A 17 1.50 -20.66 -7.87
CA ASN A 17 0.57 -21.73 -7.46
C ASN A 17 -0.62 -21.17 -6.65
N ALA A 18 -0.37 -20.18 -5.80
CA ALA A 18 -1.43 -19.53 -5.02
C ALA A 18 -2.40 -18.75 -5.92
N VAL A 19 -1.89 -18.12 -6.99
CA VAL A 19 -2.73 -17.38 -7.96
C VAL A 19 -3.67 -18.32 -8.71
N TRP A 20 -3.17 -19.46 -9.19
CA TRP A 20 -3.99 -20.46 -9.89
C TRP A 20 -5.08 -21.05 -9.01
N MET A 21 -4.77 -21.32 -7.74
CA MET A 21 -5.76 -21.80 -6.79
C MET A 21 -6.84 -20.74 -6.51
N ASN A 22 -6.46 -19.47 -6.32
CA ASN A 22 -7.43 -18.39 -6.16
C ASN A 22 -8.34 -18.26 -7.39
N TRP A 23 -7.76 -18.34 -8.59
CA TRP A 23 -8.52 -18.31 -9.84
C TRP A 23 -9.49 -19.49 -9.93
N PHE A 24 -9.06 -20.70 -9.59
CA PHE A 24 -9.90 -21.89 -9.61
C PHE A 24 -11.10 -21.77 -8.64
N ILE A 25 -10.87 -21.26 -7.44
CA ILE A 25 -11.95 -21.00 -6.46
C ILE A 25 -12.94 -19.96 -7.01
N GLY A 26 -12.43 -18.88 -7.61
CA GLY A 26 -13.26 -17.88 -8.30
C GLY A 26 -14.10 -18.48 -9.42
N ALA A 27 -13.49 -19.29 -10.28
CA ALA A 27 -14.20 -19.99 -11.34
C ALA A 27 -15.31 -20.91 -10.79
N CYS A 28 -15.06 -21.64 -9.69
CA CYS A 28 -16.09 -22.44 -9.03
C CYS A 28 -17.24 -21.59 -8.46
N LEU A 29 -16.97 -20.39 -7.95
CA LEU A 29 -17.99 -19.45 -7.49
C LEU A 29 -18.83 -18.90 -8.66
N ASP A 30 -18.20 -18.64 -9.81
CA ASP A 30 -18.90 -18.16 -11.02
C ASP A 30 -19.87 -19.21 -11.59
N LEU A 31 -19.61 -20.50 -11.40
CA LEU A 31 -20.56 -21.57 -11.76
C LEU A 31 -21.90 -21.44 -11.03
N LEU A 32 -21.97 -20.73 -9.89
CA LEU A 32 -23.21 -20.50 -9.16
C LEU A 32 -24.19 -19.56 -9.89
N MET A 33 -23.74 -18.90 -10.97
CA MET A 33 -24.58 -18.13 -11.87
C MET A 33 -25.74 -18.95 -12.47
N PHE A 34 -25.56 -20.26 -12.66
CA PHE A 34 -26.63 -21.15 -13.12
C PHE A 34 -27.72 -21.42 -12.06
N GLY A 35 -27.50 -21.03 -10.81
CA GLY A 35 -28.41 -21.23 -9.67
C GLY A 35 -29.52 -20.19 -9.52
N GLY A 36 -29.66 -19.24 -10.45
CA GLY A 36 -30.75 -18.25 -10.51
C GLY A 36 -30.72 -17.21 -9.38
N VAL A 37 -31.16 -17.58 -8.18
CA VAL A 37 -31.27 -16.69 -7.00
C VAL A 37 -29.97 -16.61 -6.18
N ALA A 38 -29.06 -17.55 -6.40
CA ALA A 38 -27.79 -17.63 -5.67
C ALA A 38 -26.79 -16.55 -6.10
N ILE A 39 -26.92 -16.04 -7.33
CA ILE A 39 -25.99 -15.04 -7.88
C ILE A 39 -26.15 -13.67 -7.22
N ASP A 40 -27.39 -13.24 -6.96
CA ASP A 40 -27.67 -11.97 -6.26
C ASP A 40 -27.04 -11.97 -4.86
N ALA A 41 -27.05 -13.11 -4.19
CA ALA A 41 -26.43 -13.26 -2.88
C ALA A 41 -24.90 -13.11 -2.95
N ILE A 42 -24.24 -13.64 -3.99
CA ILE A 42 -22.78 -13.48 -4.16
C ILE A 42 -22.41 -12.02 -4.48
N PHE A 43 -23.20 -11.33 -5.30
CA PHE A 43 -22.92 -9.92 -5.60
C PHE A 43 -23.04 -9.04 -4.35
N SER A 44 -24.10 -9.22 -3.55
CA SER A 44 -24.24 -8.55 -2.26
C SER A 44 -23.11 -8.94 -1.28
N LEU A 45 -22.65 -10.19 -1.29
CA LEU A 45 -21.53 -10.68 -0.49
C LEU A 45 -20.22 -9.93 -0.83
N GLY A 46 -19.92 -9.74 -2.11
CA GLY A 46 -18.74 -9.00 -2.56
C GLY A 46 -18.75 -7.52 -2.11
N ALA A 47 -19.92 -6.88 -2.17
CA ALA A 47 -20.11 -5.51 -1.71
C ALA A 47 -19.89 -5.39 -0.19
N ILE A 48 -20.54 -6.25 0.60
CA ILE A 48 -20.40 -6.27 2.07
C ILE A 48 -18.96 -6.57 2.49
N GLY A 49 -18.32 -7.55 1.84
CA GLY A 49 -16.92 -7.89 2.10
C GLY A 49 -15.98 -6.71 1.86
N SER A 50 -16.16 -5.98 0.77
CA SER A 50 -15.37 -4.80 0.43
C SER A 50 -15.60 -3.66 1.43
N PHE A 51 -16.86 -3.39 1.79
CA PHE A 51 -17.20 -2.38 2.79
C PHE A 51 -16.56 -2.67 4.14
N ILE A 52 -16.62 -3.92 4.61
CA ILE A 52 -16.01 -4.29 5.89
C ILE A 52 -14.50 -4.22 5.82
N SER A 53 -13.89 -4.68 4.71
CA SER A 53 -12.43 -4.65 4.52
C SER A 53 -11.84 -3.23 4.58
N PHE A 54 -12.53 -2.22 4.04
CA PHE A 54 -12.06 -0.83 4.08
C PHE A 54 -12.47 -0.08 5.34
N THR A 55 -13.60 -0.47 5.94
CA THR A 55 -14.09 0.17 7.17
C THR A 55 -13.32 -0.30 8.39
N PHE A 56 -12.88 -1.56 8.43
CA PHE A 56 -12.16 -2.12 9.58
C PHE A 56 -10.88 -1.34 9.94
N PRO A 57 -9.92 -1.08 9.03
CA PRO A 57 -8.74 -0.27 9.36
C PRO A 57 -9.10 1.16 9.75
N THR A 58 -10.14 1.74 9.13
CA THR A 58 -10.66 3.07 9.47
C THR A 58 -11.20 3.10 10.91
N LEU A 59 -11.97 2.08 11.29
CA LEU A 59 -12.49 1.92 12.65
C LEU A 59 -11.35 1.75 13.66
N LEU A 60 -10.36 0.90 13.36
CA LEU A 60 -9.18 0.71 14.22
C LEU A 60 -8.38 2.01 14.40
N ARG A 61 -8.26 2.82 13.34
CA ARG A 61 -7.60 4.12 13.40
C ARG A 61 -8.29 5.10 14.35
N ILE A 62 -9.62 5.16 14.31
CA ILE A 62 -10.42 6.09 15.11
C ILE A 62 -10.50 5.64 16.58
N THR A 63 -10.54 4.32 16.82
CA THR A 63 -10.76 3.75 18.16
C THR A 63 -9.46 3.45 18.90
N TYR A 64 -8.61 2.59 18.32
CA TYR A 64 -7.43 2.05 18.99
C TYR A 64 -6.17 2.89 18.74
N ALA A 65 -5.95 3.33 17.51
CA ALA A 65 -4.72 4.04 17.13
C ALA A 65 -4.80 5.58 17.28
N ARG A 66 -5.83 6.11 17.95
CA ARG A 66 -6.05 7.58 18.09
C ARG A 66 -4.86 8.34 18.68
N ASN A 67 -4.10 7.69 19.57
CA ASN A 67 -3.01 8.32 20.33
C ASN A 67 -1.61 7.84 19.87
N THR A 68 -1.54 6.77 19.07
CA THR A 68 -0.27 6.17 18.62
C THR A 68 0.08 6.61 17.20
N PHE A 69 -0.87 7.18 16.46
CA PHE A 69 -0.67 7.58 15.08
C PHE A 69 0.14 8.88 14.98
N VAL A 70 1.33 8.80 14.40
CA VAL A 70 2.14 9.97 14.04
C VAL A 70 1.57 10.57 12.76
N PRO A 71 1.09 11.84 12.76
CA PRO A 71 0.55 12.47 11.57
C PRO A 71 1.66 12.71 10.53
N GLY A 72 1.38 12.37 9.27
CA GLY A 72 2.26 12.69 8.15
C GLY A 72 2.23 14.18 7.78
N PRO A 73 3.08 14.61 6.83
CA PRO A 73 3.22 16.01 6.40
C PRO A 73 1.90 16.62 5.91
N TRP A 74 0.97 15.81 5.42
CA TRP A 74 -0.41 16.20 5.18
C TRP A 74 -1.35 15.53 6.18
N ASN A 75 -1.99 16.33 7.03
CA ASN A 75 -2.99 15.85 7.98
C ASN A 75 -4.20 16.80 8.02
N MET A 76 -5.40 16.23 8.07
CA MET A 76 -6.65 16.99 8.23
C MET A 76 -6.96 17.25 9.72
N GLY A 77 -5.97 17.09 10.60
CA GLY A 77 -6.13 17.18 12.05
C GLY A 77 -7.36 16.44 12.58
N LYS A 78 -8.17 17.16 13.36
CA LYS A 78 -9.36 16.65 14.06
C LYS A 78 -10.51 16.24 13.13
N TRP A 79 -10.56 16.78 11.90
CA TRP A 79 -11.62 16.44 10.93
C TRP A 79 -11.59 14.99 10.49
N THR A 80 -10.42 14.36 10.54
CA THR A 80 -10.24 12.95 10.24
C THR A 80 -11.14 12.04 11.09
N TYR A 81 -11.33 12.38 12.37
CA TYR A 81 -12.17 11.59 13.27
C TYR A 81 -13.66 11.71 12.95
N PHE A 82 -14.12 12.91 12.56
CA PHE A 82 -15.51 13.12 12.16
C PHE A 82 -15.84 12.39 10.86
N CYS A 83 -15.01 12.56 9.82
CA CYS A 83 -15.17 11.84 8.55
C CYS A 83 -15.11 10.32 8.76
N GLY A 84 -14.21 9.88 9.64
CA GLY A 84 -14.08 8.48 10.01
C GLY A 84 -15.35 7.89 10.65
N TRP A 85 -15.91 8.57 11.66
CA TRP A 85 -17.17 8.14 12.28
C TRP A 85 -18.34 8.14 11.30
N TYR A 86 -18.42 9.13 10.43
CA TYR A 86 -19.44 9.18 9.39
C TYR A 86 -19.31 8.02 8.40
N ALA A 87 -18.09 7.70 7.96
CA ALA A 87 -17.84 6.56 7.08
C ALA A 87 -18.24 5.23 7.72
N VAL A 88 -17.87 5.00 8.99
CA VAL A 88 -18.26 3.80 9.74
C VAL A 88 -19.79 3.73 9.90
N GLY A 89 -20.43 4.85 10.26
CA GLY A 89 -21.89 4.92 10.42
C GLY A 89 -22.64 4.64 9.12
N PHE A 90 -22.15 5.18 7.99
CA PHE A 90 -22.70 4.92 6.66
C PHE A 90 -22.60 3.43 6.29
N VAL A 91 -21.46 2.80 6.53
CA VAL A 91 -21.28 1.37 6.27
C VAL A 91 -22.19 0.51 7.15
N LEU A 92 -22.33 0.87 8.43
CA LEU A 92 -23.23 0.17 9.36
C LEU A 92 -24.70 0.25 8.92
N LEU A 93 -25.09 1.36 8.29
CA LEU A 93 -26.40 1.51 7.66
C LEU A 93 -26.52 0.71 6.35
N MET A 94 -25.46 0.63 5.54
CA MET A 94 -25.49 -0.09 4.26
C MET A 94 -25.54 -1.61 4.41
N ILE A 95 -24.93 -2.17 5.46
CA ILE A 95 -24.92 -3.63 5.71
C ILE A 95 -26.35 -4.21 5.73
N PRO A 96 -27.30 -3.76 6.56
CA PRO A 96 -28.65 -4.32 6.57
C PRO A 96 -29.41 -4.04 5.26
N ILE A 97 -29.19 -2.89 4.63
CA ILE A 97 -29.84 -2.53 3.36
C ILE A 97 -29.47 -3.51 2.25
N LEU A 98 -28.20 -3.89 2.17
CA LEU A 98 -27.71 -4.85 1.17
C LEU A 98 -28.21 -6.28 1.41
N ASN A 99 -28.67 -6.59 2.62
CA ASN A 99 -29.25 -7.90 2.94
C ASN A 99 -30.76 -7.97 2.65
N PHE A 100 -31.41 -6.86 2.31
CA PHE A 100 -32.82 -6.90 1.96
C PHE A 100 -33.05 -7.54 0.58
N PRO A 101 -34.11 -8.36 0.44
CA PRO A 101 -34.49 -8.90 -0.86
C PRO A 101 -34.95 -7.78 -1.80
N GLN A 102 -34.61 -7.91 -3.08
CA GLN A 102 -35.03 -6.96 -4.13
C GLN A 102 -36.56 -6.98 -4.33
N PHE A 103 -37.20 -8.14 -4.10
CA PHE A 103 -38.65 -8.31 -4.22
C PHE A 103 -39.38 -7.91 -2.94
N ARG A 104 -40.31 -6.96 -3.04
CA ARG A 104 -41.21 -6.56 -1.95
C ARG A 104 -42.64 -7.00 -2.29
N GLY A 105 -43.16 -7.99 -1.56
CA GLY A 105 -44.52 -8.51 -1.79
C GLY A 105 -45.00 -9.45 -0.69
N LYS A 106 -46.31 -9.74 -0.68
CA LYS A 106 -46.98 -10.57 0.34
C LYS A 106 -46.62 -12.07 0.28
N ASN A 107 -46.01 -12.51 -0.83
CA ASN A 107 -45.60 -13.89 -1.09
C ASN A 107 -44.06 -14.01 -1.05
N LEU A 108 -43.44 -13.84 0.12
CA LEU A 108 -42.03 -14.16 0.31
C LEU A 108 -41.89 -15.69 0.41
N THR A 109 -41.48 -16.34 -0.67
CA THR A 109 -41.04 -17.72 -0.61
C THR A 109 -39.55 -17.78 -0.23
N PRO A 110 -39.08 -18.78 0.54
CA PRO A 110 -37.67 -18.90 0.94
C PRO A 110 -36.68 -18.89 -0.24
N GLN A 111 -37.16 -19.24 -1.43
CA GLN A 111 -36.41 -19.24 -2.69
C GLN A 111 -36.12 -17.82 -3.21
N LEU A 112 -36.94 -16.81 -2.88
CA LEU A 112 -36.73 -15.41 -3.31
C LEU A 112 -36.02 -14.56 -2.25
N MET A 113 -35.68 -15.12 -1.10
CA MET A 113 -35.01 -14.39 -0.03
C MET A 113 -33.52 -14.22 -0.32
N ASN A 114 -32.98 -13.03 -0.04
CA ASN A 114 -31.55 -12.82 -0.09
C ASN A 114 -30.87 -13.47 1.13
N TRP A 115 -30.10 -14.53 0.90
CA TRP A 115 -29.39 -15.30 1.95
C TRP A 115 -27.98 -14.79 2.24
N THR A 116 -27.59 -13.61 1.73
CA THR A 116 -26.24 -13.04 1.89
C THR A 116 -25.80 -12.96 3.35
N CYS A 117 -26.69 -12.59 4.26
CA CYS A 117 -26.40 -12.48 5.69
C CYS A 117 -25.86 -13.82 6.22
N LEU A 118 -26.58 -14.91 5.95
CA LEU A 118 -26.21 -16.23 6.43
C LEU A 118 -24.88 -16.70 5.82
N VAL A 119 -24.70 -16.51 4.51
CA VAL A 119 -23.48 -16.93 3.81
C VAL A 119 -22.27 -16.14 4.30
N TYR A 120 -22.40 -14.82 4.44
CA TYR A 120 -21.32 -13.94 4.89
C TYR A 120 -20.93 -14.22 6.34
N TYR A 121 -21.87 -14.14 7.28
CA TYR A 121 -21.57 -14.32 8.70
C TYR A 121 -21.21 -15.78 9.02
N GLY A 122 -21.75 -16.75 8.28
CA GLY A 122 -21.35 -18.15 8.38
C GLY A 122 -19.90 -18.36 7.97
N ALA A 123 -19.48 -17.83 6.81
CA ALA A 123 -18.09 -17.90 6.36
C ALA A 123 -17.15 -17.13 7.30
N MET A 124 -17.56 -15.94 7.77
CA MET A 124 -16.80 -15.15 8.76
C MET A 124 -16.64 -15.90 10.08
N PHE A 125 -17.69 -16.55 10.58
CA PHE A 125 -17.63 -17.36 11.80
C PHE A 125 -16.65 -18.52 11.65
N LEU A 126 -16.67 -19.24 10.52
CA LEU A 126 -15.70 -20.30 10.25
C LEU A 126 -14.26 -19.78 10.18
N ALA A 127 -14.05 -18.62 9.55
CA ALA A 127 -12.74 -17.98 9.50
C ALA A 127 -12.23 -17.56 10.89
N LEU A 128 -13.10 -16.96 11.70
CA LEU A 128 -12.80 -16.61 13.09
C LEU A 128 -12.52 -17.85 13.94
N ALA A 129 -13.33 -18.89 13.81
CA ALA A 129 -13.10 -20.16 14.51
C ALA A 129 -11.75 -20.78 14.14
N TRP A 130 -11.41 -20.81 12.85
CA TRP A 130 -10.09 -21.27 12.40
C TRP A 130 -8.95 -20.42 12.95
N TYR A 131 -9.14 -19.09 13.02
CA TYR A 131 -8.17 -18.18 13.62
C TYR A 131 -7.94 -18.48 15.11
N PHE A 132 -9.01 -18.60 15.88
CA PHE A 132 -8.96 -18.90 17.32
C PHE A 132 -8.52 -20.32 17.65
N ILE A 133 -8.68 -21.30 16.76
CA ILE A 133 -8.22 -22.67 17.00
C ILE A 133 -6.73 -22.82 16.66
N TYR A 134 -6.31 -22.27 15.51
CA TYR A 134 -5.01 -22.58 14.93
C TYR A 134 -4.20 -21.36 14.50
N ALA A 135 -4.78 -20.43 13.73
CA ALA A 135 -3.98 -19.40 13.06
C ALA A 135 -3.27 -18.45 14.03
N HIS A 136 -3.90 -18.10 15.17
CA HIS A 136 -3.28 -17.25 16.19
C HIS A 136 -2.01 -17.86 16.80
N LYS A 137 -1.83 -19.20 16.74
CA LYS A 137 -0.65 -19.90 17.27
C LYS A 137 0.57 -19.80 16.34
N ILE A 138 0.34 -19.55 15.05
CA ILE A 138 1.38 -19.57 14.01
C ILE A 138 1.70 -18.16 13.53
N PHE A 139 0.83 -17.19 13.82
CA PHE A 139 1.05 -15.80 13.44
C PHE A 139 2.24 -15.18 14.18
N LYS A 140 3.33 -14.97 13.46
CA LYS A 140 4.45 -14.12 13.93
C LYS A 140 4.15 -12.70 13.50
N GLY A 141 4.07 -11.79 14.47
CA GLY A 141 3.79 -10.38 14.22
C GLY A 141 4.75 -9.75 13.18
N PRO A 142 4.35 -8.64 12.57
CA PRO A 142 5.16 -7.97 11.56
C PRO A 142 6.55 -7.64 12.14
N LYS A 143 7.59 -8.21 11.55
CA LYS A 143 8.97 -7.80 11.84
C LYS A 143 9.17 -6.43 11.20
N SER A 144 9.46 -5.41 12.00
CA SER A 144 9.92 -4.13 11.48
C SER A 144 11.14 -4.38 10.60
N ASN A 145 11.02 -4.10 9.30
CA ASN A 145 12.17 -4.02 8.39
C ASN A 145 12.85 -2.64 8.45
N ILE A 146 12.42 -1.78 9.38
CA ILE A 146 13.09 -0.52 9.66
C ILE A 146 14.23 -0.88 10.61
N THR A 147 15.37 -1.28 10.04
CA THR A 147 16.66 -1.06 10.69
C THR A 147 16.73 0.44 10.99
N ASP A 148 17.16 0.82 12.18
CA ASP A 148 17.35 2.21 12.65
C ASP A 148 18.31 3.06 11.77
N SER A 149 18.64 2.62 10.55
CA SER A 149 19.59 3.23 9.62
C SER A 149 18.94 4.03 8.48
N VAL A 150 17.62 4.21 8.45
CA VAL A 150 16.91 4.99 7.40
C VAL A 150 16.18 6.20 7.98
N ILE A 151 16.60 6.68 9.14
CA ILE A 151 16.42 8.08 9.49
C ILE A 151 17.80 8.69 9.26
N PRO A 152 18.11 9.27 8.09
CA PRO A 152 19.29 10.11 7.99
C PRO A 152 19.17 11.16 9.09
N ASN A 153 20.20 11.27 9.92
CA ASN A 153 20.24 12.29 10.96
C ASN A 153 19.97 13.63 10.26
N TYR A 154 18.86 14.30 10.61
CA TYR A 154 18.47 15.56 9.97
C TYR A 154 19.61 16.59 10.04
N GLU A 155 20.43 16.52 11.10
CA GLU A 155 21.63 17.35 11.28
C GLU A 155 22.69 17.12 10.19
N GLU A 156 22.84 15.88 9.69
CA GLU A 156 23.83 15.51 8.67
C GLU A 156 23.39 15.95 7.26
N ILE A 157 22.07 16.05 7.03
CA ILE A 157 21.53 16.63 5.79
C ILE A 157 21.68 18.16 5.79
N GLU A 158 21.43 18.82 6.92
CA GLU A 158 21.54 20.28 7.04
C GLU A 158 22.99 20.75 6.85
N GLU A 159 23.97 20.00 7.36
CA GLU A 159 25.40 20.30 7.19
C GLU A 159 25.90 20.10 5.74
N GLN A 160 25.28 19.19 4.98
CA GLN A 160 25.61 18.95 3.56
C GLN A 160 24.86 19.91 2.61
N VAL A 161 23.71 20.46 3.03
CA VAL A 161 22.91 21.40 2.22
C VAL A 161 23.48 22.81 2.26
N GLU A 162 23.99 23.28 3.42
CA GLU A 162 24.60 24.61 3.56
C GLU A 162 25.71 24.95 2.54
N PRO A 163 26.70 24.05 2.27
CA PRO A 163 27.74 24.33 1.29
C PRO A 163 27.24 24.29 -0.16
N VAL A 164 26.26 23.44 -0.47
CA VAL A 164 25.70 23.31 -1.83
C VAL A 164 24.84 24.52 -2.18
N GLU A 165 24.07 25.04 -1.23
CA GLU A 165 23.27 26.26 -1.42
C GLU A 165 24.17 27.48 -1.64
N LYS A 166 25.27 27.61 -0.88
CA LYS A 166 26.28 28.66 -1.08
C LYS A 166 26.97 28.57 -2.45
N ILE A 167 27.22 27.36 -2.96
CA ILE A 167 27.79 27.16 -4.31
C ILE A 167 26.76 27.56 -5.39
N ALA A 168 25.48 27.18 -5.21
CA ALA A 168 24.42 27.53 -6.15
C ALA A 168 24.15 29.04 -6.19
N GLU A 169 24.21 29.73 -5.05
CA GLU A 169 24.12 31.19 -4.98
C GLU A 169 25.30 31.87 -5.69
N GLN A 170 26.53 31.36 -5.52
CA GLN A 170 27.72 31.88 -6.21
C GLN A 170 27.68 31.66 -7.73
N GLU A 171 27.17 30.53 -8.20
CA GLU A 171 26.96 30.30 -9.63
C GLU A 171 25.87 31.21 -10.23
N THR A 172 24.87 31.57 -9.42
CA THR A 172 23.76 32.44 -9.84
C THR A 172 24.20 33.91 -9.89
N GLU A 173 25.04 34.36 -8.94
CA GLU A 173 25.70 35.68 -8.99
C GLU A 173 26.68 35.76 -10.17
N ALA A 174 27.49 34.72 -10.41
CA ALA A 174 28.42 34.69 -11.54
C ALA A 174 27.73 34.76 -12.91
N LYS A 175 26.52 34.20 -13.04
CA LYS A 175 25.70 34.31 -14.27
C LYS A 175 25.03 35.67 -14.44
N THR A 176 24.79 36.41 -13.35
CA THR A 176 24.07 37.69 -13.40
C THR A 176 25.01 38.86 -13.73
N THR A 177 26.30 38.77 -13.42
CA THR A 177 27.28 39.85 -13.66
C THR A 177 28.08 39.73 -14.97
N GLY A 178 27.91 38.64 -15.74
CA GLY A 178 28.80 38.27 -16.84
C GLY A 178 28.31 38.55 -18.26
N HIS A 179 27.89 39.78 -18.60
CA HIS A 179 27.96 40.25 -19.99
C HIS A 179 29.23 41.10 -20.11
N VAL A 180 30.39 40.47 -20.32
CA VAL A 180 31.61 41.01 -20.99
C VAL A 180 32.79 40.02 -20.86
N SER A 181 33.37 39.71 -22.02
CA SER A 181 34.66 39.06 -22.31
C SER A 181 34.81 37.53 -22.14
N LEU A 182 34.31 36.80 -23.15
CA LEU A 182 34.92 35.55 -23.60
C LEU A 182 36.31 35.86 -24.17
N ASN A 183 37.38 35.51 -23.44
CA ASN A 183 38.72 35.12 -23.94
C ASN A 183 39.76 35.34 -22.83
N SER A 184 40.13 34.28 -22.09
CA SER A 184 41.50 34.08 -21.54
C SER A 184 41.63 32.90 -20.56
N VAL A 185 40.55 32.27 -20.09
CA VAL A 185 40.65 31.24 -19.02
C VAL A 185 40.64 29.79 -19.54
N ASP A 186 40.20 29.55 -20.78
CA ASP A 186 40.05 28.19 -21.33
C ASP A 186 41.35 27.52 -21.81
N ALA A 187 42.43 28.27 -22.00
CA ALA A 187 43.72 27.71 -22.43
C ALA A 187 44.52 27.09 -21.27
N THR A 188 44.35 27.59 -20.04
CA THR A 188 45.17 27.17 -18.90
C THR A 188 44.63 25.93 -18.20
N SER A 189 43.31 25.69 -18.26
CA SER A 189 42.66 24.53 -17.62
C SER A 189 42.82 23.25 -18.45
N SER A 190 42.74 23.36 -19.77
CA SER A 190 42.91 22.26 -20.72
C SER A 190 44.34 21.70 -20.73
N ASP A 191 45.36 22.55 -20.61
CA ASP A 191 46.77 22.15 -20.52
C ASP A 191 47.10 21.38 -19.23
N ASN A 192 46.47 21.75 -18.10
CA ASN A 192 46.67 21.08 -16.82
C ASN A 192 46.01 19.69 -16.77
N LEU A 193 44.87 19.51 -17.45
CA LEU A 193 44.21 18.20 -17.60
C LEU A 193 45.01 17.25 -18.52
N SER A 194 45.62 17.77 -19.59
CA SER A 194 46.46 16.98 -20.50
C SER A 194 47.76 16.49 -19.83
N LYS A 195 48.44 17.36 -19.07
CA LYS A 195 49.63 16.97 -18.30
C LYS A 195 49.30 15.95 -17.20
N LYS A 196 48.18 16.12 -16.52
CA LYS A 196 47.76 15.17 -15.48
C LYS A 196 47.48 13.78 -16.05
N ASN A 197 46.77 13.67 -17.18
CA ASN A 197 46.47 12.38 -17.80
C ASN A 197 47.72 11.65 -18.34
N SER A 198 48.73 12.37 -18.85
CA SER A 198 49.98 11.74 -19.32
C SER A 198 50.86 11.20 -18.19
N GLU A 199 50.82 11.80 -16.99
CA GLU A 199 51.49 11.24 -15.80
C GLU A 199 50.78 10.01 -15.24
N PHE A 200 49.45 9.93 -15.35
CA PHE A 200 48.70 8.74 -14.94
C PHE A 200 49.05 7.52 -15.81
N ILE A 201 49.15 7.70 -17.13
CA ILE A 201 49.46 6.59 -18.06
C ILE A 201 50.87 6.03 -17.82
N LYS A 202 51.86 6.86 -17.47
CA LYS A 202 53.22 6.39 -17.16
C LYS A 202 53.35 5.60 -15.86
N LYS A 203 52.39 5.71 -14.94
CA LYS A 203 52.40 4.96 -13.67
C LYS A 203 51.75 3.57 -13.78
N GLU A 204 51.11 3.27 -14.91
CA GLU A 204 50.39 2.00 -15.13
C GLU A 204 51.20 0.97 -15.95
N GLU A 205 52.37 1.37 -16.49
CA GLU A 205 53.28 0.50 -17.26
C GLU A 205 54.54 0.01 -16.49
N VAL A 206 54.58 0.14 -15.16
CA VAL A 206 55.66 -0.40 -14.29
C VAL A 206 55.12 -1.36 -13.25
#